data_AF-A0A531M678-F1
#
_entry.id   AF-A0A531M678-F1
#
_cell.length_a   1.000
_cell.length_b   1.000
_cell.length_c   1.000
_cell.angle_alpha   90.00
_cell.angle_beta   90.00
_cell.angle_gamma   90.00
#
_symmetry.space_group_name_H-M   'P 1'
#
loop_
_entity.id
_entity.type
_entity.pdbx_description
1 polymer ?
#
loop_
_entity_poly.entity_id
_entity_poly.type
_entity_poly.pdbx_seq_one_letter_code
_entity_poly.pdbx_strand_id
1 'polypeptide(L)'
;RLPEAIVITFWHIPWPNSEVYSICPWRERILDGLLGSSIIGFHTQFHANNFTESVDRFLESRIERADAAISYGGQTTLVHAYPISIEWPLQLLAKLPDVAECRTRVRDRFGLSADVKLCVGVERLDYTKGILDRFHALEELFTRHPDLIGKVVFLQIAAPSRGTLPAYRQLYDECMRYADDLNQRYG
;
A
#
# COMPACT_ATOMS: atom_id res chain seq x y z
N ARG A 1 21.70 -2.17 -25.85
CA ARG A 1 22.20 -2.09 -24.45
C ARG A 1 23.04 -0.82 -24.32
N LEU A 2 23.00 -0.15 -23.17
CA LEU A 2 23.78 1.06 -22.87
C LEU A 2 24.84 0.68 -21.81
N PRO A 3 26.01 0.17 -22.21
CA PRO A 3 26.96 -0.48 -21.30
C PRO A 3 27.59 0.46 -20.27
N GLU A 4 27.62 1.77 -20.54
CA GLU A 4 28.17 2.78 -19.64
C GLU A 4 27.11 3.47 -18.76
N ALA A 5 25.84 3.14 -18.94
CA ALA A 5 24.76 3.76 -18.18
C ALA A 5 24.56 3.06 -16.83
N ILE A 6 24.48 3.84 -15.76
CA ILE A 6 23.98 3.36 -14.48
C ILE A 6 22.46 3.37 -14.55
N VAL A 7 21.84 2.20 -14.48
CA VAL A 7 20.39 2.02 -14.52
C VAL A 7 19.91 1.63 -13.13
N ILE A 8 19.00 2.41 -12.55
CA ILE A 8 18.42 2.15 -11.24
C ILE A 8 16.92 1.88 -11.42
N THR A 9 16.50 0.72 -10.95
CA THR A 9 15.08 0.33 -10.91
C THR A 9 14.60 0.33 -9.46
N PHE A 10 13.43 0.87 -9.19
CA PHE A 10 12.80 0.79 -7.88
C PHE A 10 11.44 0.11 -7.98
N TRP A 11 11.21 -0.92 -7.17
CA TRP A 11 9.99 -1.72 -7.18
C TRP A 11 9.06 -1.32 -6.02
N HIS A 12 7.97 -0.62 -6.37
CA HIS A 12 7.09 0.07 -5.41
C HIS A 12 6.02 -0.81 -4.73
N ILE A 13 5.79 -2.02 -5.22
CA ILE A 13 4.83 -2.95 -4.60
C ILE A 13 5.58 -4.06 -3.86
N PRO A 14 4.95 -4.79 -2.92
CA PRO A 14 5.59 -5.94 -2.31
C PRO A 14 6.09 -6.95 -3.35
N TRP A 15 7.32 -7.41 -3.19
CA TRP A 15 7.82 -8.55 -3.96
C TRP A 15 7.39 -9.86 -3.29
N PRO A 16 6.68 -10.76 -3.99
CA PRO A 16 6.18 -12.00 -3.40
C PRO A 16 7.32 -12.97 -3.06
N ASN A 17 7.06 -13.95 -2.20
CA ASN A 17 8.00 -15.05 -2.01
C ASN A 17 8.17 -15.86 -3.31
N SER A 18 9.25 -16.65 -3.39
CA SER A 18 9.59 -17.39 -4.62
C SER A 18 8.53 -18.42 -5.05
N GLU A 19 7.74 -18.95 -4.11
CA GLU A 19 6.66 -19.90 -4.39
C GLU A 19 5.48 -19.23 -5.11
N VAL A 20 4.99 -18.10 -4.59
CA VAL A 20 3.93 -17.32 -5.24
C VAL A 20 4.43 -16.75 -6.56
N TYR A 21 5.69 -16.29 -6.62
CA TYR A 21 6.29 -15.81 -7.86
C TYR A 21 6.36 -16.90 -8.94
N SER A 22 6.54 -18.16 -8.54
CA SER A 22 6.66 -19.32 -9.45
C SER A 22 5.44 -19.52 -10.36
N ILE A 23 4.27 -19.01 -9.95
CA ILE A 23 3.01 -19.08 -10.71
C ILE A 23 3.10 -18.24 -12.01
N CYS A 24 3.94 -17.21 -12.04
CA CYS A 24 4.08 -16.35 -13.21
C CYS A 24 4.72 -17.10 -14.40
N PRO A 25 4.04 -17.20 -15.55
CA PRO A 25 4.57 -17.94 -16.70
C PRO A 25 5.77 -17.22 -17.35
N TRP A 26 5.93 -15.91 -17.12
CA TRP A 26 7.05 -15.10 -17.64
C TRP A 26 8.11 -14.80 -16.58
N ARG A 27 8.15 -15.56 -15.47
CA ARG A 27 9.05 -15.34 -14.33
C ARG A 27 10.51 -15.10 -14.73
N GLU A 28 11.08 -15.96 -15.58
CA GLU A 28 12.49 -15.84 -16.00
C GLU A 28 12.74 -14.56 -16.80
N ARG A 29 11.84 -14.20 -17.71
CA ARG A 29 11.96 -12.98 -18.52
C ARG A 29 11.86 -11.71 -17.69
N ILE A 30 11.02 -11.71 -16.66
CA ILE A 30 10.88 -10.57 -15.76
C ILE A 30 12.15 -10.43 -14.91
N LEU A 31 12.67 -11.53 -14.36
CA LEU A 31 13.91 -11.52 -13.58
C LEU A 31 15.10 -11.08 -14.43
N ASP A 32 15.28 -11.65 -15.63
CA ASP A 32 16.31 -11.25 -16.60
C ASP A 32 16.22 -9.75 -16.93
N GLY A 33 15.00 -9.26 -17.21
CA GLY A 33 14.77 -7.84 -17.48
C GLY A 33 15.14 -6.94 -16.30
N LEU A 34 14.82 -7.34 -15.06
CA LEU A 34 15.14 -6.58 -13.86
C LEU A 34 16.65 -6.58 -13.58
N LEU A 35 17.34 -7.71 -13.76
CA LEU A 35 18.79 -7.86 -13.63
C LEU A 35 19.59 -7.11 -14.71
N GLY A 36 18.93 -6.50 -15.69
CA GLY A 36 19.54 -5.49 -16.56
C GLY A 36 19.87 -4.17 -15.84
N SER A 37 19.42 -3.99 -14.60
CA SER A 37 19.69 -2.80 -13.78
C SER A 37 21.03 -2.90 -13.06
N SER A 38 21.72 -1.78 -12.86
CA SER A 38 22.88 -1.70 -11.96
C SER A 38 22.46 -1.82 -10.50
N ILE A 39 21.30 -1.23 -10.14
CA ILE A 39 20.74 -1.29 -8.80
C ILE A 39 19.24 -1.57 -8.89
N ILE A 40 18.74 -2.48 -8.06
CA ILE A 40 17.31 -2.71 -7.82
C ILE A 40 17.00 -2.37 -6.36
N GLY A 41 16.09 -1.43 -6.16
CA GLY A 41 15.60 -1.00 -4.86
C GLY A 41 14.23 -1.57 -4.51
N PHE A 42 14.05 -1.96 -3.26
CA PHE A 42 12.76 -2.38 -2.67
C PHE A 42 12.44 -1.57 -1.42
N HIS A 43 11.19 -1.59 -0.96
CA HIS A 43 10.82 -0.89 0.27
C HIS A 43 11.39 -1.51 1.56
N THR A 44 11.56 -2.83 1.60
CA THR A 44 11.95 -3.55 2.82
C THR A 44 13.03 -4.59 2.51
N GLN A 45 13.83 -4.94 3.53
CA GLN A 45 14.81 -6.02 3.40
C GLN A 45 14.13 -7.36 3.08
N PHE A 46 12.91 -7.58 3.58
CA PHE A 46 12.13 -8.76 3.28
C PHE A 46 11.85 -8.92 1.77
N HIS A 47 11.43 -7.86 1.09
CA HIS A 47 11.19 -7.91 -0.36
C HIS A 47 12.49 -8.07 -1.16
N ALA A 48 13.58 -7.43 -0.72
CA ALA A 48 14.90 -7.63 -1.32
C ALA A 48 15.35 -9.09 -1.21
N ASN A 49 15.17 -9.72 -0.04
CA ASN A 49 15.49 -11.13 0.17
C ASN A 49 14.62 -12.03 -0.73
N ASN A 50 13.31 -11.80 -0.79
CA ASN A 50 12.41 -12.58 -1.64
C ASN A 50 12.78 -12.46 -3.14
N PHE A 51 13.21 -11.28 -3.58
CA PHE A 51 13.70 -11.09 -4.95
C PHE A 51 14.96 -11.92 -5.20
N THR A 52 15.96 -11.81 -4.32
CA THR A 52 17.19 -12.60 -4.38
C THR A 52 16.91 -14.11 -4.40
N GLU A 53 15.98 -14.59 -3.57
CA GLU A 53 15.54 -15.99 -3.58
C GLU A 53 14.81 -16.40 -4.86
N SER A 54 14.03 -15.49 -5.45
CA SER A 54 13.37 -15.73 -6.73
C SER A 54 14.42 -15.87 -7.85
N VAL A 55 15.46 -15.03 -7.84
CA VAL A 55 16.57 -15.11 -8.79
C VAL A 55 17.36 -16.41 -8.60
N ASP A 56 17.75 -16.75 -7.38
CA ASP A 56 18.47 -17.99 -7.04
C ASP A 56 17.74 -19.24 -7.55
N ARG A 57 16.40 -19.23 -7.43
CA ARG A 57 15.57 -20.38 -7.76
C ARG A 57 15.32 -20.56 -9.25
N PHE A 58 15.24 -19.48 -10.02
CA PHE A 58 14.76 -19.52 -11.41
C PHE A 58 15.84 -19.17 -12.44
N LEU A 59 16.97 -18.59 -12.03
CA LEU A 59 18.06 -18.23 -12.92
C LEU A 59 19.39 -18.77 -12.39
N GLU A 60 20.20 -19.33 -13.28
CA GLU A 60 21.59 -19.69 -12.96
C GLU A 60 22.40 -18.40 -12.76
N SER A 61 22.55 -17.99 -11.50
CA SER A 61 23.19 -16.73 -11.11
C SER A 61 24.11 -16.96 -9.91
N ARG A 62 25.07 -16.05 -9.72
CA ARG A 62 25.93 -16.05 -8.55
C ARG A 62 25.45 -14.97 -7.58
N ILE A 63 25.08 -15.38 -6.36
CA ILE A 63 24.56 -14.48 -5.34
C ILE A 63 25.62 -14.26 -4.26
N GLU A 64 25.97 -13.00 -4.04
CA GLU A 64 26.96 -12.56 -3.06
C GLU A 64 26.23 -11.79 -1.97
N ARG A 65 25.68 -12.54 -1.01
CA ARG A 65 24.79 -12.00 0.04
C ARG A 65 25.45 -10.95 0.93
N ALA A 66 26.77 -11.05 1.15
CA ALA A 66 27.53 -10.09 1.96
C ALA A 66 27.51 -8.69 1.33
N ASP A 67 27.56 -8.62 0.00
CA ASP A 67 27.59 -7.37 -0.76
C ASP A 67 26.22 -7.00 -1.33
N ALA A 68 25.18 -7.79 -1.01
CA ALA A 68 23.84 -7.70 -1.58
C ALA A 68 23.86 -7.63 -3.13
N ALA A 69 24.73 -8.44 -3.74
CA ALA A 69 24.99 -8.41 -5.17
C ALA A 69 24.56 -9.71 -5.86
N ILE A 70 24.03 -9.59 -7.07
CA ILE A 70 23.67 -10.71 -7.95
C ILE A 70 24.45 -10.55 -9.25
N SER A 71 25.24 -11.56 -9.59
CA SER A 71 25.98 -11.63 -10.86
C SER A 71 25.28 -12.59 -11.83
N TYR A 72 24.82 -12.07 -12.96
CA TYR A 72 24.08 -12.80 -13.99
C TYR A 72 24.45 -12.27 -15.38
N GLY A 73 24.68 -13.16 -16.36
CA GLY A 73 24.99 -12.76 -17.74
C GLY A 73 26.25 -11.87 -17.89
N GLY A 74 27.22 -12.00 -16.97
CA GLY A 74 28.44 -11.18 -16.93
C GLY A 74 28.25 -9.76 -16.37
N GLN A 75 27.08 -9.46 -15.80
CA GLN A 75 26.77 -8.18 -15.15
C GLN A 75 26.47 -8.42 -13.68
N THR A 76 26.70 -7.39 -12.86
CA THR A 76 26.39 -7.42 -11.42
C THR A 76 25.35 -6.36 -11.11
N THR A 77 24.29 -6.77 -10.41
CA THR A 77 23.20 -5.93 -9.93
C THR A 77 23.22 -5.89 -8.41
N LEU A 78 23.19 -4.69 -7.84
CA LEU A 78 23.03 -4.50 -6.39
C LEU A 78 21.54 -4.52 -6.01
N VAL A 79 21.19 -5.18 -4.93
CA VAL A 79 19.81 -5.35 -4.46
C VAL A 79 19.68 -4.82 -3.03
N HIS A 80 18.97 -3.71 -2.85
CA HIS A 80 18.90 -3.04 -1.55
C HIS A 80 17.48 -2.62 -1.15
N ALA A 81 17.30 -2.45 0.16
CA ALA A 81 16.10 -1.86 0.72
C ALA A 81 16.27 -0.34 0.89
N TYR A 82 15.43 0.42 0.21
CA TYR A 82 15.28 1.86 0.40
C TYR A 82 13.80 2.17 0.75
N PRO A 83 13.46 2.30 2.05
CA PRO A 83 12.11 2.67 2.44
C PRO A 83 11.80 4.09 1.92
N ILE A 84 10.78 4.21 1.08
CA ILE A 84 10.36 5.51 0.56
C ILE A 84 9.68 6.29 1.69
N SER A 85 9.84 7.60 1.68
CA SER A 85 9.15 8.50 2.61
C SER A 85 8.47 9.63 1.85
N ILE A 86 7.76 10.47 2.59
CA ILE A 86 7.19 11.71 2.09
C ILE A 86 8.18 12.86 2.29
N GLU A 87 7.96 13.96 1.57
CA GLU A 87 8.64 15.22 1.86
C GLU A 87 8.34 15.66 3.30
N TRP A 88 9.39 16.05 4.04
CA TRP A 88 9.25 16.60 5.38
C TRP A 88 10.30 17.69 5.67
N PRO A 89 9.89 18.90 6.09
CA PRO A 89 8.51 19.36 6.26
C PRO A 89 7.82 19.60 4.90
N LEU A 90 6.54 19.26 4.79
CA LEU A 90 5.77 19.43 3.56
C LEU A 90 5.49 20.92 3.29
N GLN A 91 6.12 21.47 2.26
CA GLN A 91 6.01 22.90 1.90
C GLN A 91 4.57 23.32 1.57
N LEU A 92 3.76 22.40 1.05
CA LEU A 92 2.35 22.66 0.73
C LEU A 92 1.54 23.04 1.98
N LEU A 93 1.91 22.55 3.17
CA LEU A 93 1.18 22.85 4.41
C LEU A 93 1.16 24.36 4.70
N ALA A 94 2.20 25.10 4.31
CA ALA A 94 2.26 26.55 4.50
C ALA A 94 1.21 27.33 3.67
N LYS A 95 0.63 26.69 2.65
CA LYS A 95 -0.40 27.28 1.77
C LYS A 95 -1.82 26.84 2.14
N LEU A 96 -1.98 25.92 3.08
CA LEU A 96 -3.27 25.41 3.51
C LEU A 96 -3.83 26.26 4.66
N PRO A 97 -5.16 26.30 4.85
CA PRO A 97 -5.74 26.92 6.03
C PRO A 97 -5.23 26.28 7.32
N ASP A 98 -5.34 27.00 8.43
CA ASP A 98 -4.92 26.49 9.72
C ASP A 98 -5.64 25.17 10.08
N VAL A 99 -4.95 24.31 10.83
CA VAL A 99 -5.47 23.00 11.22
C VAL A 99 -6.77 23.13 12.03
N ALA A 100 -6.91 24.16 12.87
CA ALA A 100 -8.13 24.40 13.63
C ALA A 100 -9.29 24.80 12.70
N GLU A 101 -9.05 25.65 11.71
CA GLU A 101 -10.05 26.02 10.71
C GLU A 101 -10.51 24.81 9.89
N CYS A 102 -9.57 24.00 9.40
CA CYS A 102 -9.87 22.77 8.68
C CYS A 102 -10.72 21.81 9.52
N ARG A 103 -10.39 21.66 10.81
CA ARG A 103 -11.13 20.81 11.74
C ARG A 103 -12.57 21.30 11.92
N THR A 104 -12.77 22.60 12.13
CA THR A 104 -14.10 23.21 12.24
C THR A 104 -14.92 22.97 10.98
N ARG A 105 -14.34 23.24 9.80
CA ARG A 105 -15.01 23.02 8.51
C ARG A 105 -15.46 21.59 8.28
N VAL A 106 -14.64 20.60 8.65
CA VAL A 106 -15.00 19.18 8.52
C VAL A 106 -16.14 18.83 9.49
N ARG A 107 -16.05 19.29 10.74
CA ARG A 107 -17.09 19.03 11.75
C ARG A 107 -18.43 19.66 11.36
N ASP A 108 -18.43 20.92 10.95
CA ASP A 108 -19.64 21.64 10.53
C ASP A 108 -20.30 20.97 9.32
N ARG A 109 -19.50 20.55 8.32
CA ARG A 109 -19.99 19.87 7.12
C ARG A 109 -20.77 18.60 7.43
N PHE A 110 -20.37 17.87 8.48
CA PHE A 110 -20.99 16.60 8.87
C PHE A 110 -21.83 16.71 10.15
N GLY A 111 -22.10 17.92 10.64
CA GLY A 111 -22.90 18.14 11.85
C GLY A 111 -22.31 17.51 13.13
N LEU A 112 -20.99 17.40 13.22
CA LEU A 112 -20.31 16.71 14.32
C LEU A 112 -20.03 17.66 15.49
N SER A 113 -20.51 17.30 16.68
CA SER A 113 -20.20 18.03 17.91
C SER A 113 -18.72 17.91 18.28
N ALA A 114 -18.23 18.83 19.13
CA ALA A 114 -16.81 18.88 19.50
C ALA A 114 -16.34 17.66 20.31
N ASP A 115 -17.24 17.02 21.05
CA ASP A 115 -17.01 15.84 21.89
C ASP A 115 -16.97 14.52 21.10
N VAL A 116 -17.42 14.51 19.83
CA VAL A 116 -17.31 13.35 18.96
C VAL A 116 -15.86 13.12 18.54
N LYS A 117 -15.41 11.86 18.71
CA LYS A 117 -14.14 11.35 18.20
C LYS A 117 -14.31 11.01 16.71
N LEU A 118 -13.61 11.76 15.87
CA LEU A 118 -13.59 11.53 14.42
C LEU A 118 -12.38 10.66 14.06
N CYS A 119 -12.66 9.46 13.56
CA CYS A 119 -11.68 8.56 12.96
C CYS A 119 -11.73 8.74 11.44
N VAL A 120 -10.57 8.83 10.78
CA VAL A 120 -10.50 9.10 9.32
C VAL A 120 -9.66 8.03 8.63
N GLY A 121 -10.20 7.41 7.59
CA GLY A 121 -9.47 6.55 6.65
C GLY A 121 -9.34 7.21 5.29
N VAL A 122 -8.13 7.23 4.70
CA VAL A 122 -7.90 7.81 3.37
C VAL A 122 -7.04 6.88 2.53
N GLU A 123 -7.62 6.33 1.46
CA GLU A 123 -6.89 5.49 0.51
C GLU A 123 -7.62 5.33 -0.83
N ARG A 124 -7.01 4.55 -1.74
CA ARG A 124 -7.69 4.05 -2.93
C ARG A 124 -8.60 2.89 -2.55
N LEU A 125 -9.75 2.79 -3.22
CA LEU A 125 -10.61 1.63 -3.14
C LEU A 125 -9.91 0.42 -3.76
N ASP A 126 -9.29 -0.39 -2.92
CA ASP A 126 -8.45 -1.52 -3.32
C ASP A 126 -8.50 -2.59 -2.22
N TYR A 127 -8.62 -3.86 -2.61
CA TYR A 127 -8.81 -4.96 -1.66
C TYR A 127 -7.58 -5.16 -0.75
N THR A 128 -6.42 -4.64 -1.12
CA THR A 128 -5.21 -4.65 -0.29
C THR A 128 -5.24 -3.65 0.86
N LYS A 129 -6.29 -2.83 0.95
CA LYS A 129 -6.38 -1.73 1.92
C LYS A 129 -7.21 -2.04 3.16
N GLY A 130 -7.92 -3.16 3.19
CA GLY A 130 -8.65 -3.60 4.39
C GLY A 130 -9.69 -2.58 4.87
N ILE A 131 -10.47 -2.02 3.93
CA ILE A 131 -11.57 -1.10 4.25
C ILE A 131 -12.69 -1.87 4.96
N LEU A 132 -13.03 -3.06 4.46
CA LEU A 132 -14.02 -3.95 5.07
C LEU A 132 -13.60 -4.39 6.48
N ASP A 133 -12.33 -4.74 6.68
CA ASP A 133 -11.80 -5.11 8.00
C ASP A 133 -12.00 -3.98 9.03
N ARG A 134 -11.89 -2.72 8.61
CA ARG A 134 -12.18 -1.57 9.48
C ARG A 134 -13.66 -1.40 9.78
N PHE A 135 -14.55 -1.72 8.85
CA PHE A 135 -15.98 -1.71 9.11
C PHE A 135 -16.36 -2.82 10.09
N HIS A 136 -15.81 -4.01 9.95
CA HIS A 136 -15.96 -5.09 10.93
C HIS A 136 -15.43 -4.69 12.31
N ALA A 137 -14.26 -4.05 12.38
CA ALA A 137 -13.71 -3.56 13.63
C ALA A 137 -14.59 -2.48 14.29
N LEU A 138 -15.23 -1.63 13.48
CA LEU A 138 -16.16 -0.60 13.97
C LEU A 138 -17.45 -1.23 14.52
N GLU A 139 -17.98 -2.24 13.84
CA GLU A 139 -19.13 -3.00 14.32
C GLU A 139 -18.83 -3.68 15.67
N GLU A 140 -17.67 -4.34 15.76
CA GLU A 140 -17.24 -5.01 16.98
C GLU A 140 -17.06 -3.99 18.12
N LEU A 141 -16.52 -2.80 17.81
CA LEU A 141 -16.41 -1.70 18.76
C LEU A 141 -17.78 -1.31 19.31
N PHE A 142 -18.78 -1.07 18.45
CA PHE A 142 -20.11 -0.67 18.90
C PHE A 142 -20.87 -1.78 19.62
N THR A 143 -20.62 -3.04 19.25
CA THR A 143 -21.20 -4.20 19.93
C THR A 143 -20.65 -4.35 21.35
N ARG A 144 -19.33 -4.19 21.53
CA ARG A 144 -18.69 -4.29 22.85
C ARG A 144 -18.83 -3.04 23.71
N HIS A 145 -18.92 -1.88 23.08
CA HIS A 145 -19.00 -0.58 23.73
C HIS A 145 -20.17 0.26 23.19
N PRO A 146 -21.42 -0.11 23.51
CA PRO A 146 -22.60 0.65 23.09
C PRO A 146 -22.59 2.11 23.57
N ASP A 147 -21.85 2.41 24.64
CA ASP A 147 -21.66 3.76 25.18
C ASP A 147 -20.90 4.70 24.24
N LEU A 148 -20.24 4.17 23.20
CA LEU A 148 -19.54 4.92 22.16
C LEU A 148 -20.42 5.26 20.94
N ILE A 149 -21.62 4.68 20.85
CA ILE A 149 -22.59 5.03 19.80
C ILE A 149 -22.95 6.52 19.95
N GLY A 150 -22.93 7.25 18.84
CA GLY A 150 -23.10 8.72 18.82
C GLY A 150 -21.89 9.53 19.30
N LYS A 151 -20.84 8.90 19.85
CA LYS A 151 -19.60 9.57 20.31
C LYS A 151 -18.39 9.31 19.43
N VAL A 152 -18.44 8.29 18.57
CA VAL A 152 -17.39 7.94 17.61
C VAL A 152 -17.98 7.94 16.21
N VAL A 153 -17.32 8.63 15.29
CA VAL A 153 -17.69 8.68 13.86
C VAL A 153 -16.50 8.26 13.02
N PHE A 154 -16.73 7.42 12.02
CA PHE A 154 -15.71 7.00 11.06
C PHE A 154 -15.99 7.62 9.68
N LEU A 155 -15.06 8.44 9.20
CA LEU A 155 -15.08 9.02 7.86
C LEU A 155 -14.10 8.28 6.95
N GLN A 156 -14.63 7.47 6.04
CA GLN A 156 -13.84 6.76 5.02
C GLN A 156 -13.83 7.54 3.71
N ILE A 157 -12.65 7.97 3.27
CA ILE A 157 -12.41 8.58 1.96
C ILE A 157 -11.73 7.53 1.08
N ALA A 158 -12.47 6.99 0.11
CA ALA A 158 -11.98 5.98 -0.82
C ALA A 158 -11.95 6.53 -2.26
N ALA A 159 -10.76 6.79 -2.80
CA ALA A 159 -10.61 7.24 -4.18
C ALA A 159 -10.89 6.07 -5.15
N PRO A 160 -11.73 6.24 -6.20
CA PRO A 160 -12.00 5.20 -7.17
C PRO A 160 -10.73 4.69 -7.84
N SER A 161 -10.60 3.38 -8.01
CA SER A 161 -9.46 2.75 -8.64
C SER A 161 -9.92 1.53 -9.43
N ARG A 162 -9.45 1.39 -10.68
CA ARG A 162 -9.62 0.18 -11.52
C ARG A 162 -11.05 -0.37 -11.60
N GLY A 163 -12.06 0.50 -11.68
CA GLY A 163 -13.48 0.12 -11.62
C GLY A 163 -13.99 -0.80 -12.74
N THR A 164 -13.20 -1.04 -13.79
CA THR A 164 -13.53 -2.00 -14.85
C THR A 164 -13.27 -3.46 -14.45
N LEU A 165 -12.47 -3.69 -13.40
CA LEU A 165 -12.17 -5.04 -12.93
C LEU A 165 -13.29 -5.55 -12.00
N PRO A 166 -13.83 -6.76 -12.22
CA PRO A 166 -14.94 -7.29 -11.41
C PRO A 166 -14.68 -7.26 -9.91
N ALA A 167 -13.46 -7.61 -9.48
CA ALA A 167 -13.09 -7.61 -8.06
C ALA A 167 -13.18 -6.22 -7.41
N TYR A 168 -12.86 -5.15 -8.14
CA TYR A 168 -12.94 -3.78 -7.62
C TYR A 168 -14.39 -3.30 -7.53
N ARG A 169 -15.23 -3.71 -8.48
CA ARG A 169 -16.67 -3.44 -8.43
C ARG A 169 -17.35 -4.16 -7.28
N GLN A 170 -17.03 -5.44 -7.08
CA GLN A 170 -17.55 -6.22 -5.96
C GLN A 170 -17.15 -5.59 -4.62
N LEU A 171 -15.87 -5.20 -4.46
CA LEU A 171 -15.40 -4.52 -3.26
C LEU A 171 -16.15 -3.20 -3.02
N TYR A 172 -16.41 -2.43 -4.08
CA TYR A 172 -17.20 -1.20 -3.98
C TYR A 172 -18.60 -1.48 -3.44
N ASP A 173 -19.32 -2.41 -4.08
CA ASP A 173 -20.69 -2.76 -3.73
C ASP A 173 -20.77 -3.29 -2.28
N GLU A 174 -19.78 -4.08 -1.86
CA GLU A 174 -19.68 -4.61 -0.51
C GLU A 174 -19.40 -3.52 0.53
N CYS A 175 -18.45 -2.62 0.26
CA CYS A 175 -18.16 -1.48 1.13
C CYS A 175 -19.38 -0.58 1.31
N MET A 176 -20.10 -0.27 0.23
CA MET A 176 -21.30 0.57 0.28
C MET A 176 -22.40 -0.11 1.10
N ARG A 177 -22.70 -1.38 0.82
CA ARG A 177 -23.69 -2.16 1.56
C ARG A 177 -23.37 -2.22 3.05
N TYR A 178 -22.10 -2.43 3.41
CA TYR A 178 -21.68 -2.51 4.81
C TYR A 178 -21.79 -1.16 5.52
N ALA A 179 -21.40 -0.07 4.85
CA ALA A 179 -21.52 1.26 5.40
C ALA A 179 -23.00 1.62 5.65
N ASP A 180 -23.88 1.31 4.70
CA ASP A 180 -25.33 1.54 4.83
C ASP A 180 -25.93 0.74 5.99
N ASP A 181 -25.57 -0.55 6.11
CA ASP A 181 -26.02 -1.41 7.20
C ASP A 181 -25.53 -0.94 8.58
N LEU A 182 -24.26 -0.53 8.69
CA LEU A 182 -23.72 0.05 9.93
C LEU A 182 -24.47 1.32 10.33
N ASN A 183 -24.69 2.23 9.38
CA ASN A 183 -25.41 3.47 9.64
C ASN A 183 -26.87 3.21 9.99
N GLN A 184 -27.52 2.21 9.40
CA GLN A 184 -28.89 1.85 9.74
C GLN A 184 -29.01 1.31 11.17
N ARG A 185 -27.99 0.59 11.65
CA ARG A 185 -28.01 -0.03 12.99
C ARG A 185 -27.56 0.90 14.11
N TYR A 186 -26.63 1.81 13.84
CA TYR A 186 -25.94 2.62 14.87
C TYR A 186 -26.01 4.13 14.64
N GLY A 187 -26.55 4.59 13.50
CA GLY A 187 -26.62 6.00 13.11
C GLY A 187 -27.90 6.74 13.51
#